data_AF-A0A9J7L6F9-F1
#
_entry.id   AF-A0A9J7L6F9-F1
#
_cell.length_a   1.000
_cell.length_b   1.000
_cell.length_c   1.000
_cell.angle_alpha   90.00
_cell.angle_beta   90.00
_cell.angle_gamma   90.00
#
_symmetry.space_group_name_H-M   'P 1'
#
loop_
_entity.id
_entity.type
_entity.pdbx_description
1 polymer ?
#
loop_
_entity_poly.entity_id
_entity_poly.type
_entity_poly.pdbx_seq_one_letter_code
_entity_poly.pdbx_strand_id
1 'polypeptide(L)'
;MGVSFRYVHRWSSPLTWPVRAVPQDGDTVTIGPGQSVLLDTNTTVLKLLHIDGGELIFEQKDLKLHAEAVLITEGGILRIGTAEEPFLHRAHIVLHGNASTEGLPLYGAKTVIVREGTIEMYGMPISPSWTHLNETAVPGDTSVTLREPVNWAPGGTVVVAATADWNAGDQHEEVTVTEVSPDGLTLYFTPPLRYTHTAEEGELAGWTFGLRAVVFPINRNTVFRGHVEDEWREQQDVCDVVEDSQHVGNNTCFQERHGRTLGRGQYGAQLILHPENPSSSHVHIHVQDVEFTNVGKGYNLGKHPITFRMCGDVSESFIRSSVIRQSFNRGLALKGTDNLSVKDNVLYDVNGHGFFTQDGDEENNIFENNLAVMIKQSVSLQADDLMPSGFLLRHPGNLLEGNLVVGSEYGGFWYNLPARTGGTARTSHVCPRKVPLATFQGNAAYSCYG
;
A
#
# COMPACT_ATOMS: atom_id res chain seq x y z
N MET A 1 33.79 -9.57 -16.56
CA MET A 1 32.60 -9.96 -15.78
C MET A 1 32.88 -11.32 -15.17
N GLY A 2 33.08 -11.38 -13.85
CA GLY A 2 33.18 -12.65 -13.15
C GLY A 2 31.77 -13.15 -12.86
N VAL A 3 31.46 -14.37 -13.26
CA VAL A 3 30.23 -15.04 -12.84
C VAL A 3 30.40 -15.42 -11.37
N SER A 4 29.57 -14.90 -10.48
CA SER A 4 29.51 -15.36 -9.09
C SER A 4 28.53 -16.54 -9.01
N PHE A 5 28.94 -17.61 -8.35
CA PHE A 5 28.08 -18.75 -8.07
C PHE A 5 27.72 -18.72 -6.59
N ARG A 6 26.45 -18.92 -6.28
CA ARG A 6 25.96 -19.03 -4.90
C ARG A 6 25.29 -20.39 -4.70
N TYR A 7 25.59 -21.03 -3.58
CA TYR A 7 24.89 -22.24 -3.16
C TYR A 7 23.56 -21.85 -2.50
N VAL A 8 22.48 -22.43 -2.99
CA VAL A 8 21.13 -22.27 -2.44
C VAL A 8 20.49 -23.64 -2.21
N HIS A 9 19.76 -23.76 -1.11
CA HIS A 9 18.99 -24.95 -0.76
C HIS A 9 17.56 -24.79 -1.25
N ARG A 10 17.00 -25.80 -1.92
CA ARG A 10 15.61 -25.76 -2.37
C ARG A 10 14.63 -25.93 -1.21
N TRP A 11 13.58 -25.12 -1.16
CA TRP A 11 12.53 -25.26 -0.16
C TRP A 11 11.90 -26.66 -0.21
N SER A 12 11.67 -27.19 -1.41
CA SER A 12 11.07 -28.51 -1.61
C SER A 12 11.97 -29.69 -1.25
N SER A 13 13.25 -29.45 -0.92
CA SER A 13 14.20 -30.51 -0.57
C SER A 13 14.09 -30.82 0.92
N PRO A 14 13.81 -32.08 1.32
CA PRO A 14 13.84 -32.46 2.73
C PRO A 14 15.20 -32.21 3.40
N LEU A 15 16.30 -32.22 2.63
CA LEU A 15 17.65 -31.99 3.15
C LEU A 15 17.91 -30.55 3.59
N THR A 16 17.06 -29.60 3.19
CA THR A 16 17.12 -28.20 3.62
C THR A 16 16.75 -28.04 5.09
N TRP A 17 15.96 -28.97 5.63
CA TRP A 17 15.28 -28.81 6.91
C TRP A 17 15.85 -29.75 7.98
N PRO A 18 15.97 -29.32 9.25
CA PRO A 18 16.59 -30.10 10.33
C PRO A 18 15.96 -31.48 10.55
N VAL A 19 14.63 -31.59 10.40
CA VAL A 19 13.86 -32.82 10.60
C VAL A 19 13.83 -33.73 9.36
N ARG A 20 14.58 -33.37 8.30
CA ARG A 20 14.59 -34.07 7.01
C ARG A 20 13.21 -34.27 6.39
N ALA A 21 12.35 -33.26 6.55
CA ALA A 21 11.01 -33.19 5.98
C ALA A 21 10.72 -31.75 5.57
N VAL A 22 9.96 -31.57 4.48
CA VAL A 22 9.50 -30.25 4.03
C VAL A 22 8.47 -29.71 5.03
N PRO A 23 8.50 -28.41 5.39
CA PRO A 23 7.52 -27.79 6.26
C PRO A 23 6.08 -28.10 5.86
N GLN A 24 5.26 -28.41 6.86
CA GLN A 24 3.85 -28.72 6.75
C GLN A 24 2.98 -27.55 7.22
N ASP A 25 1.67 -27.72 7.13
CA ASP A 25 0.70 -26.74 7.61
C ASP A 25 0.82 -26.53 9.13
N GLY A 26 0.79 -25.26 9.57
CA GLY A 26 0.96 -24.91 10.98
C GLY A 26 2.40 -24.98 11.51
N ASP A 27 3.38 -25.36 10.69
CA ASP A 27 4.77 -25.41 11.14
C ASP A 27 5.36 -24.02 11.37
N THR A 28 6.29 -23.95 12.33
CA THR A 28 7.21 -22.83 12.48
C THR A 28 8.53 -23.18 11.82
N VAL A 29 8.96 -22.35 10.87
CA VAL A 29 10.13 -22.58 10.03
C VAL A 29 11.15 -21.49 10.28
N THR A 30 12.38 -21.88 10.60
CA THR A 30 13.50 -20.93 10.76
C THR A 30 14.50 -21.13 9.63
N ILE A 31 14.89 -20.03 8.99
CA ILE A 31 16.01 -19.96 8.04
C ILE A 31 17.15 -19.24 8.75
N GLY A 32 18.15 -20.00 9.20
CA GLY A 32 19.19 -19.52 10.10
C GLY A 32 20.42 -18.92 9.40
N PRO A 33 21.42 -18.47 10.18
CA PRO A 33 22.62 -17.82 9.65
C PRO A 33 23.38 -18.70 8.65
N GLY A 34 23.77 -18.11 7.52
CA GLY A 34 24.48 -18.81 6.44
C GLY A 34 23.60 -19.71 5.58
N GLN A 35 22.31 -19.87 5.91
CA GLN A 35 21.36 -20.62 5.10
C GLN A 35 20.75 -19.72 4.02
N SER A 36 20.88 -20.13 2.77
CA SER A 36 20.20 -19.48 1.63
C SER A 36 19.18 -20.46 1.06
N VAL A 37 17.90 -20.15 1.15
CA VAL A 37 16.80 -21.01 0.70
C VAL A 37 16.14 -20.41 -0.53
N LEU A 38 16.03 -21.20 -1.58
CA LEU A 38 15.28 -20.90 -2.78
C LEU A 38 13.86 -21.45 -2.63
N LEU A 39 12.86 -20.57 -2.58
CA LEU A 39 11.45 -20.95 -2.63
C LEU A 39 11.12 -21.43 -4.04
N ASP A 40 11.02 -22.73 -4.22
CA ASP A 40 10.76 -23.42 -5.49
C ASP A 40 9.41 -24.15 -5.50
N THR A 41 8.57 -23.94 -4.50
CA THR A 41 7.19 -24.43 -4.47
C THR A 41 6.36 -23.53 -3.58
N ASN A 42 5.05 -23.51 -3.79
CA ASN A 42 4.14 -22.85 -2.85
C ASN A 42 4.31 -23.46 -1.46
N THR A 43 4.25 -22.63 -0.42
CA THR A 43 4.21 -23.13 0.96
C THR A 43 2.79 -23.56 1.34
N THR A 44 2.69 -24.45 2.33
CA THR A 44 1.48 -24.58 3.17
C THR A 44 1.28 -23.33 4.02
N VAL A 45 0.21 -23.24 4.81
CA VAL A 45 0.01 -22.10 5.72
C VAL A 45 0.92 -22.29 6.92
N LEU A 46 2.09 -21.64 6.89
CA LEU A 46 3.04 -21.69 8.00
C LEU A 46 2.48 -20.91 9.20
N LYS A 47 2.69 -21.41 10.42
CA LYS A 47 2.37 -20.64 11.62
C LYS A 47 3.30 -19.43 11.76
N LEU A 48 4.59 -19.64 11.49
CA LEU A 48 5.60 -18.60 11.49
C LEU A 48 6.73 -18.97 10.52
N LEU A 49 7.09 -18.04 9.64
CA LEU A 49 8.37 -18.07 8.94
C LEU A 49 9.33 -17.08 9.61
N HIS A 50 10.39 -17.59 10.24
CA HIS A 50 11.43 -16.81 10.90
C HIS A 50 12.70 -16.81 10.06
N ILE A 51 13.03 -15.68 9.43
CA ILE A 51 14.28 -15.50 8.68
C ILE A 51 15.28 -14.85 9.63
N ASP A 52 16.16 -15.66 10.20
CA ASP A 52 17.05 -15.30 11.30
C ASP A 52 18.51 -15.31 10.80
N GLY A 53 18.96 -14.18 10.25
CA GLY A 53 20.28 -14.04 9.61
C GLY A 53 20.52 -14.91 8.37
N GLY A 54 19.50 -15.66 7.94
CA GLY A 54 19.48 -16.39 6.68
C GLY A 54 18.79 -15.62 5.56
N GLU A 55 18.54 -16.28 4.43
CA GLU A 55 17.93 -15.65 3.27
C GLU A 55 16.89 -16.56 2.60
N LEU A 56 15.72 -16.00 2.28
CA LEU A 56 14.71 -16.61 1.44
C LEU A 56 14.63 -15.86 0.10
N ILE A 57 14.80 -16.59 -1.00
CA ILE A 57 14.80 -16.07 -2.37
C ILE A 57 13.68 -16.76 -3.15
N PHE A 58 12.85 -16.01 -3.86
CA PHE A 58 11.85 -16.60 -4.76
C PHE A 58 12.51 -17.05 -6.07
N GLU A 59 12.23 -18.29 -6.50
CA GLU A 59 12.57 -18.73 -7.85
C GLU A 59 11.72 -17.99 -8.89
N GLN A 60 12.28 -17.66 -10.07
CA GLN A 60 11.57 -16.99 -11.18
C GLN A 60 10.49 -17.92 -11.78
N LYS A 61 9.36 -18.04 -11.09
CA LYS A 61 8.13 -18.73 -11.50
C LYS A 61 6.95 -18.33 -10.62
N ASP A 62 5.74 -18.74 -11.00
CA ASP A 62 4.54 -18.45 -10.22
C ASP A 62 4.59 -19.14 -8.84
N LEU A 63 4.62 -18.34 -7.77
CA LEU A 63 4.82 -18.80 -6.39
C LEU A 63 3.97 -18.04 -5.39
N LYS A 64 3.57 -18.76 -4.34
CA LYS A 64 2.85 -18.22 -3.19
C LYS A 64 3.52 -18.62 -1.88
N LEU A 65 3.85 -17.63 -1.06
CA LEU A 65 4.22 -17.80 0.34
C LEU A 65 2.97 -17.59 1.19
N HIS A 66 2.51 -18.66 1.81
CA HIS A 66 1.42 -18.67 2.77
C HIS A 66 1.98 -18.75 4.21
N ALA A 67 1.61 -17.81 5.05
CA ALA A 67 1.98 -17.81 6.47
C ALA A 67 0.97 -17.03 7.31
N GLU A 68 0.86 -17.29 8.61
CA GLU A 68 0.17 -16.38 9.53
C GLU A 68 1.05 -15.18 9.91
N ALA A 69 2.36 -15.41 10.02
CA ALA A 69 3.34 -14.37 10.29
C ALA A 69 4.70 -14.67 9.64
N VAL A 70 5.43 -13.60 9.31
CA VAL A 70 6.85 -13.65 8.94
C VAL A 70 7.63 -12.73 9.87
N LEU A 71 8.74 -13.20 10.41
CA LEU A 71 9.64 -12.43 11.27
C LEU A 71 11.03 -12.43 10.66
N ILE A 72 11.64 -11.26 10.50
CA ILE A 72 12.98 -11.09 9.97
C ILE A 72 13.87 -10.44 11.04
N THR A 73 14.94 -11.13 11.43
CA THR A 73 15.89 -10.74 12.50
C THR A 73 17.32 -11.07 12.09
N GLU A 74 18.29 -10.55 12.85
CA GLU A 74 19.71 -10.88 12.75
C GLU A 74 20.31 -10.70 11.34
N GLY A 75 19.80 -9.73 10.57
CA GLY A 75 20.23 -9.46 9.19
C GLY A 75 19.59 -10.38 8.15
N GLY A 76 18.46 -11.02 8.48
CA GLY A 76 17.74 -11.89 7.57
C GLY A 76 17.25 -11.17 6.30
N ILE A 77 17.14 -11.89 5.19
CA ILE A 77 16.77 -11.32 3.88
C ILE A 77 15.58 -12.06 3.29
N LEU A 78 14.55 -11.32 2.88
CA LEU A 78 13.46 -11.81 2.04
C LEU A 78 13.54 -11.13 0.67
N ARG A 79 13.75 -11.91 -0.39
CA ARG A 79 13.96 -11.40 -1.75
C ARG A 79 12.97 -11.97 -2.77
N ILE A 80 12.32 -11.06 -3.51
CA ILE A 80 11.48 -11.34 -4.68
C ILE A 80 11.99 -10.46 -5.83
N GLY A 81 12.80 -11.04 -6.72
CA GLY A 81 13.50 -10.30 -7.76
C GLY A 81 14.61 -9.38 -7.23
N THR A 82 15.33 -8.72 -8.13
CA THR A 82 16.30 -7.66 -7.83
C THR A 82 16.07 -6.46 -8.74
N ALA A 83 16.79 -5.37 -8.51
CA ALA A 83 16.76 -4.21 -9.40
C ALA A 83 17.18 -4.55 -10.84
N GLU A 84 18.16 -5.45 -11.00
CA GLU A 84 18.69 -5.88 -12.30
C GLU A 84 17.87 -7.00 -12.94
N GLU A 85 17.30 -7.90 -12.13
CA GLU A 85 16.44 -8.99 -12.57
C GLU A 85 15.11 -8.94 -11.80
N PRO A 86 14.17 -8.07 -12.21
CA PRO A 86 12.87 -7.98 -11.57
C PRO A 86 12.12 -9.31 -11.67
N PHE A 87 11.17 -9.52 -10.77
CA PHE A 87 10.34 -10.71 -10.79
C PHE A 87 9.33 -10.60 -11.95
N LEU A 88 9.40 -11.50 -12.93
CA LEU A 88 8.55 -11.45 -14.14
C LEU A 88 7.35 -12.41 -14.07
N HIS A 89 7.26 -13.19 -13.00
CA HIS A 89 6.19 -14.16 -12.75
C HIS A 89 5.24 -13.67 -11.66
N ARG A 90 4.26 -14.46 -11.23
CA ARG A 90 3.37 -14.07 -10.12
C ARG A 90 3.95 -14.49 -8.78
N ALA A 91 4.31 -13.53 -7.93
CA ALA A 91 4.79 -13.79 -6.57
C ALA A 91 3.80 -13.23 -5.55
N HIS A 92 3.15 -14.10 -4.76
CA HIS A 92 2.22 -13.63 -3.74
C HIS A 92 2.71 -13.98 -2.33
N ILE A 93 2.76 -12.98 -1.44
CA ILE A 93 2.82 -13.19 0.00
C ILE A 93 1.39 -13.07 0.53
N VAL A 94 0.86 -14.18 1.06
CA VAL A 94 -0.54 -14.29 1.51
C VAL A 94 -0.56 -14.57 3.00
N LEU A 95 -1.01 -13.58 3.78
CA LEU A 95 -1.05 -13.69 5.23
C LEU A 95 -2.41 -14.15 5.76
N HIS A 96 -2.38 -15.23 6.55
CA HIS A 96 -3.54 -15.90 7.12
C HIS A 96 -3.79 -15.52 8.58
N GLY A 97 -5.02 -15.75 9.04
CA GLY A 97 -5.51 -15.38 10.38
C GLY A 97 -6.67 -14.39 10.33
N ASN A 98 -7.24 -14.03 11.47
CA ASN A 98 -8.33 -13.05 11.62
C ASN A 98 -8.22 -12.38 13.00
N ALA A 99 -9.24 -11.61 13.41
CA ALA A 99 -9.23 -10.89 14.69
C ALA A 99 -9.13 -11.81 15.93
N SER A 100 -9.46 -13.09 15.81
CA SER A 100 -9.37 -14.09 16.88
C SER A 100 -8.08 -14.92 16.82
N THR A 101 -7.27 -14.78 15.77
CA THR A 101 -6.00 -15.51 15.65
C THR A 101 -4.99 -14.96 16.64
N GLU A 102 -4.43 -15.85 17.46
CA GLU A 102 -3.28 -15.53 18.31
C GLU A 102 -2.08 -15.16 17.44
N GLY A 103 -1.62 -13.92 17.59
CA GLY A 103 -0.52 -13.36 16.82
C GLY A 103 0.77 -13.24 17.61
N LEU A 104 1.78 -12.67 16.97
CA LEU A 104 3.05 -12.38 17.63
C LEU A 104 2.82 -11.32 18.74
N PRO A 105 3.45 -11.46 19.92
CA PRO A 105 3.41 -10.43 20.95
C PRO A 105 3.76 -9.05 20.38
N LEU A 106 3.04 -8.01 20.80
CA LEU A 106 3.14 -6.62 20.31
C LEU A 106 2.63 -6.37 18.87
N TYR A 107 2.72 -7.36 17.98
CA TYR A 107 2.45 -7.18 16.56
C TYR A 107 1.08 -7.69 16.10
N GLY A 108 0.56 -8.74 16.70
CA GLY A 108 -0.69 -9.39 16.30
C GLY A 108 -0.51 -10.37 15.14
N ALA A 109 -1.61 -10.89 14.61
CA ALA A 109 -1.62 -11.89 13.52
C ALA A 109 -1.50 -11.23 12.14
N LYS A 110 -1.44 -12.00 11.04
CA LYS A 110 -1.34 -11.49 9.65
C LYS A 110 -0.27 -10.41 9.47
N THR A 111 0.96 -10.67 9.91
CA THR A 111 1.99 -9.63 9.92
C THR A 111 3.34 -10.13 9.40
N VAL A 112 4.02 -9.27 8.64
CA VAL A 112 5.46 -9.37 8.36
C VAL A 112 6.16 -8.33 9.20
N ILE A 113 7.12 -8.75 10.02
CA ILE A 113 7.88 -7.89 10.92
C ILE A 113 9.35 -7.92 10.54
N VAL A 114 9.93 -6.75 10.34
CA VAL A 114 11.38 -6.56 10.16
C VAL A 114 11.93 -5.90 11.41
N ARG A 115 12.64 -6.68 12.22
CA ARG A 115 13.40 -6.17 13.38
C ARG A 115 14.80 -5.79 12.95
N GLU A 116 15.51 -6.71 12.31
CA GLU A 116 16.86 -6.50 11.80
C GLU A 116 16.99 -7.35 10.54
N GLY A 117 16.77 -6.76 9.38
CA GLY A 117 16.88 -7.44 8.10
C GLY A 117 16.39 -6.61 6.93
N THR A 118 16.40 -7.24 5.77
CA THR A 118 16.10 -6.59 4.49
C THR A 118 14.93 -7.26 3.80
N ILE A 119 14.01 -6.44 3.28
CA ILE A 119 13.02 -6.89 2.30
C ILE A 119 13.33 -6.24 0.95
N GLU A 120 13.55 -7.07 -0.05
CA GLU A 120 13.72 -6.68 -1.45
C GLU A 120 12.59 -7.27 -2.27
N MET A 121 11.75 -6.42 -2.84
CA MET A 121 10.66 -6.83 -3.74
C MET A 121 10.67 -5.93 -4.96
N TYR A 122 11.08 -6.50 -6.09
CA TYR A 122 11.10 -5.84 -7.40
C TYR A 122 10.16 -6.61 -8.32
N GLY A 123 8.97 -6.07 -8.56
CA GLY A 123 7.97 -6.62 -9.48
C GLY A 123 8.24 -6.27 -10.94
N MET A 124 7.32 -6.67 -11.81
CA MET A 124 7.37 -6.33 -13.23
C MET A 124 7.18 -4.80 -13.40
N PRO A 125 8.13 -4.09 -14.03
CA PRO A 125 8.09 -2.64 -14.11
C PRO A 125 6.85 -2.09 -14.81
N ILE A 126 6.12 -1.18 -14.14
CA ILE A 126 4.99 -0.45 -14.71
C ILE A 126 5.34 1.04 -14.77
N SER A 127 5.29 1.60 -15.98
CA SER A 127 5.70 2.98 -16.24
C SER A 127 4.80 3.67 -17.27
N PRO A 128 4.34 4.89 -16.98
CA PRO A 128 4.29 5.52 -15.65
C PRO A 128 3.34 4.76 -14.70
N SER A 129 3.45 4.99 -13.39
CA SER A 129 2.54 4.41 -12.38
C SER A 129 1.12 4.94 -12.46
N TRP A 130 0.96 6.13 -13.03
CA TRP A 130 -0.30 6.82 -13.29
C TRP A 130 -0.03 7.93 -14.32
N THR A 131 -1.04 8.34 -15.07
CA THR A 131 -0.96 9.49 -16.00
C THR A 131 -2.33 10.17 -16.12
N HIS A 132 -2.45 11.21 -16.92
CA HIS A 132 -3.70 11.92 -17.15
C HIS A 132 -4.36 11.53 -18.47
N LEU A 133 -5.67 11.73 -18.54
CA LEU A 133 -6.37 11.79 -19.82
C LEU A 133 -5.89 12.97 -20.67
N ASN A 134 -5.71 12.71 -21.95
CA ASN A 134 -5.43 13.73 -22.95
C ASN A 134 -6.72 14.48 -23.34
N GLU A 135 -7.83 13.75 -23.44
CA GLU A 135 -9.15 14.24 -23.87
C GLU A 135 -10.25 13.76 -22.91
N THR A 136 -11.33 14.53 -22.78
CA THR A 136 -12.47 14.18 -21.92
C THR A 136 -13.11 12.89 -22.41
N ALA A 137 -13.29 11.92 -21.51
CA ALA A 137 -14.01 10.68 -21.76
C ALA A 137 -15.47 10.80 -21.30
N VAL A 138 -16.41 10.22 -22.03
CA VAL A 138 -17.85 10.33 -21.78
C VAL A 138 -18.50 8.95 -21.56
N PRO A 139 -19.70 8.89 -20.96
CA PRO A 139 -20.41 7.63 -20.77
C PRO A 139 -20.61 6.87 -22.09
N GLY A 140 -20.32 5.57 -22.08
CA GLY A 140 -20.37 4.70 -23.25
C GLY A 140 -19.02 4.53 -23.97
N ASP A 141 -18.01 5.34 -23.66
CA ASP A 141 -16.67 5.16 -24.21
C ASP A 141 -16.05 3.85 -23.71
N THR A 142 -15.41 3.11 -24.63
CA THR A 142 -14.65 1.87 -24.37
C THR A 142 -13.16 2.07 -24.58
N SER A 143 -12.73 3.32 -24.75
CA SER A 143 -11.34 3.67 -24.95
C SER A 143 -11.07 5.09 -24.47
N VAL A 144 -9.84 5.35 -24.03
CA VAL A 144 -9.38 6.70 -23.67
C VAL A 144 -7.99 6.97 -24.22
N THR A 145 -7.72 8.24 -24.52
CA THR A 145 -6.39 8.72 -24.92
C THR A 145 -5.67 9.30 -23.71
N LEU A 146 -4.41 8.90 -23.53
CA LEU A 146 -3.53 9.26 -22.42
C LEU A 146 -2.57 10.38 -22.82
N ARG A 147 -2.12 11.15 -21.83
CA ARG A 147 -1.15 12.24 -22.02
C ARG A 147 0.26 11.72 -22.31
N GLU A 148 0.60 10.57 -21.76
CA GLU A 148 1.92 9.95 -21.85
C GLU A 148 1.80 8.49 -22.27
N PRO A 149 2.78 7.96 -23.02
CA PRO A 149 2.77 6.57 -23.43
C PRO A 149 2.97 5.64 -22.23
N VAL A 150 2.23 4.54 -22.20
CA VAL A 150 2.28 3.55 -21.11
C VAL A 150 2.79 2.20 -21.59
N ASN A 151 3.42 1.45 -20.70
CA ASN A 151 3.79 0.04 -20.93
C ASN A 151 2.78 -0.97 -20.31
N TRP A 152 1.57 -0.51 -19.99
CA TRP A 152 0.56 -1.30 -19.29
C TRP A 152 0.09 -2.49 -20.14
N ALA A 153 -0.29 -3.59 -19.49
CA ALA A 153 -0.61 -4.85 -20.16
C ALA A 153 -2.14 -5.10 -20.26
N PRO A 154 -2.62 -5.69 -21.37
CA PRO A 154 -3.97 -6.24 -21.46
C PRO A 154 -4.28 -7.23 -20.33
N GLY A 155 -5.54 -7.28 -19.91
CA GLY A 155 -6.04 -8.06 -18.78
C GLY A 155 -5.83 -7.39 -17.41
N GLY A 156 -5.05 -6.32 -17.33
CA GLY A 156 -4.89 -5.52 -16.11
C GLY A 156 -6.11 -4.64 -15.82
N THR A 157 -6.35 -4.35 -14.54
CA THR A 157 -7.37 -3.38 -14.12
C THR A 157 -6.75 -1.99 -14.00
N VAL A 158 -7.42 -1.02 -14.60
CA VAL A 158 -7.09 0.40 -14.56
C VAL A 158 -8.26 1.16 -13.95
N VAL A 159 -7.96 2.15 -13.13
CA VAL A 159 -8.95 3.08 -12.60
C VAL A 159 -8.92 4.35 -13.42
N VAL A 160 -10.09 4.79 -13.87
CA VAL A 160 -10.31 6.15 -14.36
C VAL A 160 -10.92 6.96 -13.21
N ALA A 161 -10.16 7.93 -12.69
CA ALA A 161 -10.56 8.65 -11.50
C ALA A 161 -11.67 9.67 -11.79
N ALA A 162 -12.52 9.88 -10.81
CA ALA A 162 -13.60 10.85 -10.91
C ALA A 162 -13.08 12.28 -11.00
N THR A 163 -13.85 13.13 -11.70
CA THR A 163 -13.62 14.57 -11.83
C THR A 163 -14.81 15.41 -11.38
N ALA A 164 -15.80 14.81 -10.73
CA ALA A 164 -17.04 15.48 -10.36
C ALA A 164 -17.00 16.17 -8.98
N ASP A 165 -18.06 16.94 -8.70
CA ASP A 165 -18.33 17.64 -7.44
C ASP A 165 -18.75 16.68 -6.30
N TRP A 166 -19.41 17.18 -5.25
CA TRP A 166 -19.72 16.62 -3.91
C TRP A 166 -20.02 15.09 -3.78
N ASN A 167 -20.34 14.37 -4.86
CA ASN A 167 -20.65 12.92 -4.90
C ASN A 167 -19.62 12.06 -5.67
N ALA A 168 -18.43 12.56 -6.00
CA ALA A 168 -17.49 11.84 -6.88
C ALA A 168 -16.80 10.62 -6.25
N GLY A 169 -16.96 10.39 -4.94
CA GLY A 169 -16.44 9.20 -4.25
C GLY A 169 -16.92 7.87 -4.86
N ASP A 170 -18.06 7.87 -5.55
CA ASP A 170 -18.66 6.69 -6.20
C ASP A 170 -18.53 6.70 -7.74
N GLN A 171 -17.75 7.64 -8.30
CA GLN A 171 -17.55 7.80 -9.75
C GLN A 171 -16.15 7.41 -10.23
N HIS A 172 -15.32 6.84 -9.35
CA HIS A 172 -14.11 6.14 -9.78
C HIS A 172 -14.52 4.86 -10.51
N GLU A 173 -13.98 4.62 -11.71
CA GLU A 173 -14.35 3.48 -12.54
C GLU A 173 -13.17 2.54 -12.74
N GLU A 174 -13.33 1.30 -12.28
CA GLU A 174 -12.41 0.20 -12.56
C GLU A 174 -12.80 -0.47 -13.88
N VAL A 175 -11.88 -0.45 -14.84
CA VAL A 175 -12.03 -1.05 -16.16
C VAL A 175 -10.91 -2.06 -16.42
N THR A 176 -11.23 -3.13 -17.14
CA THR A 176 -10.24 -4.14 -17.56
C THR A 176 -9.72 -3.78 -18.93
N VAL A 177 -8.41 -3.57 -19.04
CA VAL A 177 -7.74 -3.27 -20.31
C VAL A 177 -7.86 -4.45 -21.25
N THR A 178 -8.41 -4.24 -22.44
CA THR A 178 -8.49 -5.26 -23.49
C THR A 178 -7.33 -5.15 -24.47
N GLU A 179 -6.86 -3.93 -24.73
CA GLU A 179 -5.76 -3.64 -25.65
C GLU A 179 -5.11 -2.28 -25.31
N VAL A 180 -3.83 -2.13 -25.66
CA VAL A 180 -3.11 -0.86 -25.62
C VAL A 180 -2.56 -0.60 -27.02
N SER A 181 -2.71 0.62 -27.53
CA SER A 181 -2.20 0.97 -28.86
C SER A 181 -0.67 0.83 -28.96
N PRO A 182 -0.10 0.60 -30.15
CA PRO A 182 1.34 0.41 -30.31
C PRO A 182 2.23 1.58 -29.84
N ASP A 183 1.67 2.80 -29.80
CA ASP A 183 2.34 4.00 -29.28
C ASP A 183 2.18 4.18 -27.75
N GLY A 184 1.40 3.33 -27.09
CA GLY A 184 1.13 3.41 -25.67
C GLY A 184 0.17 4.53 -25.26
N LEU A 185 -0.43 5.26 -26.20
CA LEU A 185 -1.23 6.46 -25.90
C LEU A 185 -2.73 6.21 -25.83
N THR A 186 -3.24 5.06 -26.27
CA THR A 186 -4.67 4.75 -26.23
C THR A 186 -4.90 3.44 -25.50
N LEU A 187 -5.77 3.47 -24.50
CA LEU A 187 -6.24 2.29 -23.79
C LEU A 187 -7.62 1.91 -24.30
N TYR A 188 -7.82 0.63 -24.59
CA TYR A 188 -9.12 0.03 -24.84
C TYR A 188 -9.49 -0.85 -23.66
N PHE A 189 -10.75 -0.85 -23.26
CA PHE A 189 -11.18 -1.55 -22.05
C PHE A 189 -12.66 -1.94 -22.06
N THR A 190 -13.02 -2.73 -21.06
CA THR A 190 -14.40 -3.15 -20.75
C THR A 190 -14.61 -3.13 -19.23
N PRO A 191 -15.82 -2.81 -18.72
CA PRO A 191 -17.01 -2.33 -19.43
C PRO A 191 -16.86 -0.89 -19.97
N PRO A 192 -17.81 -0.39 -20.79
CA PRO A 192 -17.86 1.03 -21.15
C PRO A 192 -18.01 1.92 -19.92
N LEU A 193 -17.45 3.14 -19.99
CA LEU A 193 -17.54 4.12 -18.90
C LEU A 193 -19.00 4.51 -18.61
N ARG A 194 -19.30 4.80 -17.35
CA ARG A 194 -20.64 5.20 -16.88
C ARG A 194 -20.74 6.70 -16.64
N TYR A 195 -19.63 7.35 -16.36
CA TYR A 195 -19.52 8.76 -16.00
C TYR A 195 -18.60 9.51 -16.96
N THR A 196 -18.74 10.84 -16.96
CA THR A 196 -17.83 11.72 -17.67
C THR A 196 -16.57 11.94 -16.83
N HIS A 197 -15.40 11.78 -17.46
CA HIS A 197 -14.09 12.05 -16.87
C HIS A 197 -13.42 13.20 -17.63
N THR A 198 -13.44 14.38 -17.02
CA THR A 198 -13.04 15.65 -17.64
C THR A 198 -11.53 15.73 -17.85
N ALA A 199 -11.12 16.19 -19.03
CA ALA A 199 -9.73 16.56 -19.32
C ALA A 199 -9.69 17.95 -19.96
N GLU A 200 -9.71 18.97 -19.12
CA GLU A 200 -9.74 20.37 -19.54
C GLU A 200 -8.57 21.15 -18.94
N GLU A 201 -8.02 22.06 -19.74
CA GLU A 201 -7.07 23.09 -19.32
C GLU A 201 -7.65 24.45 -19.71
N GLY A 202 -7.54 25.42 -18.81
CA GLY A 202 -7.86 26.82 -18.98
C GLY A 202 -6.67 27.69 -18.59
N GLU A 203 -6.70 28.95 -19.00
CA GLU A 203 -5.71 29.95 -18.61
C GLU A 203 -6.37 31.10 -17.88
N LEU A 204 -5.87 31.44 -16.68
CA LEU A 204 -6.32 32.58 -15.90
C LEU A 204 -5.12 33.37 -15.42
N ALA A 205 -5.04 34.64 -15.83
CA ALA A 205 -3.98 35.57 -15.44
C ALA A 205 -2.55 35.03 -15.70
N GLY A 206 -2.35 34.30 -16.81
CA GLY A 206 -1.06 33.71 -17.18
C GLY A 206 -0.72 32.39 -16.47
N TRP A 207 -1.63 31.88 -15.64
CA TRP A 207 -1.55 30.56 -15.03
C TRP A 207 -2.42 29.57 -15.79
N THR A 208 -1.85 28.44 -16.19
CA THR A 208 -2.60 27.31 -16.72
C THR A 208 -3.22 26.56 -15.54
N PHE A 209 -4.54 26.42 -15.53
CA PHE A 209 -5.29 25.66 -14.54
C PHE A 209 -6.10 24.61 -15.28
N GLY A 210 -6.16 23.38 -14.82
CA GLY A 210 -6.89 22.34 -15.54
C GLY A 210 -7.28 21.20 -14.64
N LEU A 211 -8.48 20.69 -14.85
CA LEU A 211 -8.93 19.45 -14.26
C LEU A 211 -8.77 18.36 -15.30
N ARG A 212 -7.81 17.47 -15.09
CA ARG A 212 -7.61 16.30 -15.93
C ARG A 212 -7.71 15.04 -15.09
N ALA A 213 -8.68 14.20 -15.42
CA ALA A 213 -8.86 12.90 -14.82
C ALA A 213 -7.54 12.11 -14.87
N VAL A 214 -7.20 11.51 -13.73
CA VAL A 214 -6.05 10.63 -13.62
C VAL A 214 -6.46 9.20 -13.91
N VAL A 215 -5.58 8.47 -14.58
CA VAL A 215 -5.75 7.07 -14.98
C VAL A 215 -4.56 6.28 -14.46
N PHE A 216 -4.80 5.12 -13.83
CA PHE A 216 -3.72 4.35 -13.21
C PHE A 216 -4.03 2.84 -13.08
N PRO A 217 -3.05 1.95 -13.30
CA PRO A 217 -3.20 0.51 -13.08
C PRO A 217 -3.07 0.16 -11.61
N ILE A 218 -4.00 -0.66 -11.10
CA ILE A 218 -4.03 -1.07 -9.69
C ILE A 218 -3.43 -2.46 -9.43
N ASN A 219 -3.15 -3.23 -10.47
CA ASN A 219 -2.57 -4.56 -10.34
C ASN A 219 -1.04 -4.55 -10.47
N ARG A 220 -0.37 -5.43 -9.72
CA ARG A 220 1.04 -5.82 -9.93
C ARG A 220 1.14 -7.34 -9.89
N ASN A 221 2.21 -7.90 -10.47
CA ASN A 221 2.46 -9.34 -10.44
C ASN A 221 3.02 -9.83 -9.09
N THR A 222 3.73 -8.95 -8.37
CA THR A 222 4.18 -9.17 -6.99
C THR A 222 3.15 -8.58 -6.03
N VAL A 223 2.51 -9.44 -5.23
CA VAL A 223 1.36 -9.07 -4.41
C VAL A 223 1.58 -9.44 -2.94
N PHE A 224 1.49 -8.45 -2.06
CA PHE A 224 1.40 -8.63 -0.62
C PHE A 224 -0.06 -8.48 -0.17
N ARG A 225 -0.65 -9.52 0.43
CA ARG A 225 -2.08 -9.48 0.76
C ARG A 225 -2.49 -10.22 2.01
N GLY A 226 -3.57 -9.74 2.62
CA GLY A 226 -4.36 -10.52 3.56
C GLY A 226 -5.15 -11.60 2.82
N HIS A 227 -5.17 -12.81 3.39
CA HIS A 227 -6.17 -13.80 3.03
C HIS A 227 -7.55 -13.33 3.51
N VAL A 228 -8.51 -13.26 2.60
CA VAL A 228 -9.93 -13.00 2.88
C VAL A 228 -10.64 -14.34 2.77
N GLU A 229 -11.26 -14.81 3.87
CA GLU A 229 -11.97 -16.09 3.91
C GLU A 229 -13.18 -16.05 2.95
N ASP A 230 -13.49 -17.17 2.30
CA ASP A 230 -14.49 -17.23 1.23
C ASP A 230 -15.92 -16.89 1.73
N GLU A 231 -16.24 -17.17 2.99
CA GLU A 231 -17.52 -16.79 3.63
C GLU A 231 -17.77 -15.27 3.61
N TRP A 232 -16.70 -14.45 3.58
CA TRP A 232 -16.81 -12.99 3.49
C TRP A 232 -16.79 -12.48 2.05
N ARG A 233 -16.51 -13.34 1.05
CA ARG A 233 -16.62 -12.96 -0.37
C ARG A 233 -18.06 -12.99 -0.86
N GLU A 234 -18.91 -13.81 -0.26
CA GLU A 234 -20.30 -14.01 -0.68
C GLU A 234 -21.33 -13.13 0.08
N GLN A 235 -20.94 -12.38 1.11
CA GLN A 235 -21.83 -11.41 1.77
C GLN A 235 -21.52 -9.98 1.36
N GLN A 236 -22.03 -9.59 0.19
CA GLN A 236 -22.13 -8.18 -0.19
C GLN A 236 -23.55 -7.84 -0.66
N ASP A 237 -24.57 -8.32 0.05
CA ASP A 237 -25.85 -7.62 0.03
C ASP A 237 -25.67 -6.37 0.90
N VAL A 238 -25.80 -5.21 0.25
CA VAL A 238 -25.93 -3.89 0.86
C VAL A 238 -26.91 -4.04 2.03
N CYS A 239 -26.52 -3.71 3.28
CA CYS A 239 -27.46 -3.81 4.40
C CYS A 239 -28.77 -3.09 3.97
N ASP A 240 -29.88 -3.83 3.82
CA ASP A 240 -31.16 -3.22 3.51
C ASP A 240 -31.52 -2.37 4.73
N VAL A 241 -31.48 -1.05 4.59
CA VAL A 241 -32.04 -0.15 5.60
C VAL A 241 -33.54 -0.36 5.56
N VAL A 242 -34.03 -1.34 6.31
CA VAL A 242 -35.45 -1.48 6.55
C VAL A 242 -35.83 -0.27 7.41
N GLU A 243 -36.55 0.69 6.81
CA GLU A 243 -37.18 1.83 7.50
C GLU A 243 -38.30 1.39 8.47
N ASP A 244 -38.12 0.31 9.22
CA ASP A 244 -39.13 -0.13 10.19
C ASP A 244 -38.71 0.27 11.60
N SER A 245 -39.22 1.44 11.99
CA SER A 245 -39.02 2.14 13.26
C SER A 245 -39.46 1.40 14.54
N GLN A 246 -39.63 0.07 14.52
CA GLN A 246 -40.22 -0.67 15.64
C GLN A 246 -39.50 -1.97 16.06
N HIS A 247 -38.33 -2.30 15.51
CA HIS A 247 -37.56 -3.46 16.00
C HIS A 247 -36.15 -3.07 16.44
N VAL A 248 -35.95 -2.96 17.77
CA VAL A 248 -34.62 -2.93 18.40
C VAL A 248 -34.02 -4.34 18.34
N GLY A 249 -33.66 -4.79 17.13
CA GLY A 249 -32.84 -5.97 16.92
C GLY A 249 -31.36 -5.60 17.03
N ASN A 250 -30.53 -6.52 17.54
CA ASN A 250 -29.06 -6.40 17.56
C ASN A 250 -28.50 -6.36 16.12
N ASN A 251 -28.62 -5.22 15.44
CA ASN A 251 -27.96 -5.01 14.16
C ASN A 251 -26.46 -4.82 14.42
N THR A 252 -25.67 -5.83 14.04
CA THR A 252 -24.19 -5.76 14.03
C THR A 252 -23.64 -5.20 12.71
N CYS A 253 -24.50 -4.89 11.73
CA CYS A 253 -24.19 -4.26 10.44
C CYS A 253 -24.29 -2.73 10.62
N PHE A 254 -23.18 -2.00 10.54
CA PHE A 254 -23.21 -0.55 10.44
C PHE A 254 -22.83 -0.17 9.00
N GLN A 255 -23.61 0.71 8.37
CA GLN A 255 -23.27 1.26 7.06
C GLN A 255 -22.59 2.62 7.24
N GLU A 256 -21.46 2.82 6.57
CA GLU A 256 -20.91 4.17 6.40
C GLU A 256 -21.73 4.95 5.35
N ARG A 257 -21.44 6.25 5.23
CA ARG A 257 -22.13 7.24 4.37
C ARG A 257 -22.27 6.82 2.88
N HIS A 258 -21.50 5.82 2.44
CA HIS A 258 -21.48 5.27 1.08
C HIS A 258 -21.98 3.81 0.99
N GLY A 259 -22.83 3.36 1.91
CA GLY A 259 -23.48 2.03 1.85
C GLY A 259 -22.56 0.84 2.12
N ARG A 260 -21.38 1.08 2.72
CA ARG A 260 -20.35 0.06 2.93
C ARG A 260 -20.51 -0.65 4.26
N THR A 261 -20.43 -1.99 4.24
CA THR A 261 -20.56 -2.84 5.42
C THR A 261 -19.34 -2.72 6.32
N LEU A 262 -19.55 -2.23 7.55
CA LEU A 262 -18.58 -2.30 8.63
C LEU A 262 -18.70 -3.63 9.38
N GLY A 263 -17.58 -4.29 9.65
CA GLY A 263 -17.62 -5.54 10.42
C GLY A 263 -16.31 -6.30 10.53
N ARG A 264 -16.40 -7.53 11.07
CA ARG A 264 -15.28 -8.45 11.37
C ARG A 264 -14.36 -8.78 10.18
N GLY A 265 -14.79 -8.52 8.94
CA GLY A 265 -14.00 -8.74 7.72
C GLY A 265 -12.87 -7.72 7.47
N GLN A 266 -12.82 -6.60 8.20
CA GLN A 266 -11.79 -5.56 8.07
C GLN A 266 -10.46 -5.94 8.75
N TYR A 267 -9.90 -7.11 8.41
CA TYR A 267 -8.68 -7.63 9.03
C TYR A 267 -7.66 -8.08 7.97
N GLY A 268 -6.92 -7.12 7.43
CA GLY A 268 -5.92 -7.33 6.38
C GLY A 268 -4.51 -7.62 6.88
N ALA A 269 -3.61 -7.83 5.93
CA ALA A 269 -2.18 -8.02 6.18
C ALA A 269 -1.46 -6.72 6.55
N GLN A 270 -0.31 -6.86 7.21
CA GLN A 270 0.53 -5.73 7.60
C GLN A 270 2.02 -6.02 7.41
N LEU A 271 2.76 -5.00 7.00
CA LEU A 271 4.21 -4.95 6.97
C LEU A 271 4.70 -3.89 7.95
N ILE A 272 5.53 -4.29 8.93
CA ILE A 272 6.02 -3.39 9.97
C ILE A 272 7.54 -3.48 10.04
N LEU A 273 8.20 -2.35 9.84
CA LEU A 273 9.61 -2.17 10.15
C LEU A 273 9.71 -1.58 11.55
N HIS A 274 10.39 -2.29 12.46
CA HIS A 274 10.49 -1.90 13.85
C HIS A 274 11.83 -2.35 14.44
N PRO A 275 12.93 -1.65 14.12
CA PRO A 275 14.23 -2.01 14.65
C PRO A 275 14.31 -1.93 16.15
N GLU A 276 15.24 -2.70 16.72
CA GLU A 276 15.59 -2.57 18.13
C GLU A 276 16.25 -1.22 18.43
N ASN A 277 17.15 -0.79 17.54
CA ASN A 277 17.86 0.47 17.63
C ASN A 277 17.54 1.35 16.40
N PRO A 278 17.07 2.61 16.58
CA PRO A 278 16.89 3.54 15.47
C PRO A 278 18.17 3.75 14.67
N SER A 279 18.04 3.97 13.36
CA SER A 279 19.14 4.12 12.40
C SER A 279 20.06 2.89 12.32
N SER A 280 19.52 1.70 12.58
CA SER A 280 20.25 0.45 12.37
C SER A 280 20.57 0.26 10.89
N SER A 281 21.84 0.01 10.57
CA SER A 281 22.31 -0.30 9.21
C SER A 281 21.88 -1.69 8.70
N HIS A 282 20.93 -2.33 9.39
CA HIS A 282 20.45 -3.66 9.04
C HIS A 282 18.95 -3.68 8.78
N VAL A 283 18.25 -2.53 8.82
CA VAL A 283 16.82 -2.47 8.46
C VAL A 283 16.65 -1.71 7.16
N HIS A 284 16.46 -2.46 6.09
CA HIS A 284 16.27 -1.90 4.75
C HIS A 284 15.02 -2.46 4.10
N ILE A 285 14.37 -1.60 3.32
CA ILE A 285 13.26 -2.01 2.46
C ILE A 285 13.39 -1.37 1.10
N HIS A 286 13.40 -2.22 0.08
CA HIS A 286 13.39 -1.84 -1.31
C HIS A 286 12.18 -2.48 -1.97
N VAL A 287 11.16 -1.66 -2.16
CA VAL A 287 9.89 -2.11 -2.74
C VAL A 287 9.68 -1.33 -4.02
N GLN A 288 9.59 -2.05 -5.13
CA GLN A 288 9.30 -1.48 -6.44
C GLN A 288 8.29 -2.35 -7.18
N ASP A 289 7.28 -1.71 -7.77
CA ASP A 289 6.27 -2.39 -8.60
C ASP A 289 5.50 -3.51 -7.84
N VAL A 290 5.15 -3.26 -6.57
CA VAL A 290 4.43 -4.22 -5.70
C VAL A 290 3.01 -3.75 -5.41
N GLU A 291 2.05 -4.68 -5.39
CA GLU A 291 0.68 -4.43 -4.96
C GLU A 291 0.48 -4.89 -3.51
N PHE A 292 -0.01 -3.99 -2.66
CA PHE A 292 -0.49 -4.26 -1.31
C PHE A 292 -2.02 -4.20 -1.33
N THR A 293 -2.70 -5.33 -1.14
CA THR A 293 -4.18 -5.42 -1.22
C THR A 293 -4.78 -6.21 -0.06
N ASN A 294 -5.96 -5.82 0.41
CA ASN A 294 -6.59 -6.38 1.63
C ASN A 294 -5.63 -6.26 2.81
N VAL A 295 -5.27 -5.01 3.10
CA VAL A 295 -4.20 -4.63 4.03
C VAL A 295 -4.71 -3.68 5.10
N GLY A 296 -3.93 -3.55 6.18
CA GLY A 296 -4.37 -2.80 7.35
C GLY A 296 -5.53 -3.49 8.09
N LYS A 297 -5.83 -3.03 9.30
CA LYS A 297 -6.89 -3.61 10.13
C LYS A 297 -7.79 -2.52 10.68
N GLY A 298 -9.08 -2.58 10.36
CA GLY A 298 -10.09 -1.72 10.96
C GLY A 298 -10.26 -2.06 12.43
N TYR A 299 -10.71 -1.09 13.25
CA TYR A 299 -10.90 -1.23 14.71
C TYR A 299 -9.64 -1.59 15.50
N ASN A 300 -8.48 -1.52 14.87
CA ASN A 300 -7.19 -1.84 15.46
C ASN A 300 -6.25 -0.66 15.25
N LEU A 301 -6.11 0.17 16.29
CA LEU A 301 -5.27 1.37 16.24
C LEU A 301 -3.81 1.03 15.93
N GLY A 302 -3.19 1.81 15.05
CA GLY A 302 -1.78 1.67 14.69
C GLY A 302 -1.47 0.43 13.85
N LYS A 303 -2.49 -0.18 13.23
CA LYS A 303 -2.36 -1.39 12.41
C LYS A 303 -2.56 -1.11 10.91
N HIS A 304 -1.65 -0.31 10.35
CA HIS A 304 -1.64 0.10 8.93
C HIS A 304 -1.03 -0.97 8.01
N PRO A 305 -1.24 -0.89 6.68
CA PRO A 305 -0.62 -1.72 5.65
C PRO A 305 0.90 -1.77 5.73
N ILE A 306 1.54 -0.60 5.77
CA ILE A 306 3.00 -0.45 5.84
C ILE A 306 3.30 0.55 6.95
N THR A 307 4.11 0.16 7.92
CA THR A 307 4.49 1.03 9.03
C THR A 307 6.00 1.01 9.24
N PHE A 308 6.62 2.18 9.12
CA PHE A 308 7.96 2.44 9.64
C PHE A 308 7.80 2.95 11.07
N ARG A 309 8.27 2.15 12.03
CA ARG A 309 8.14 2.45 13.46
C ARG A 309 9.52 2.59 14.07
N MET A 310 9.87 3.81 14.44
CA MET A 310 11.10 4.16 15.12
C MET A 310 12.36 3.75 14.34
N CYS A 311 12.27 3.76 13.00
CA CYS A 311 13.36 3.31 12.14
C CYS A 311 14.58 4.24 12.18
N GLY A 312 14.42 5.51 12.56
CA GLY A 312 15.47 6.50 12.45
C GLY A 312 15.77 6.85 10.99
N ASP A 313 17.05 7.00 10.67
CA ASP A 313 17.51 7.26 9.30
C ASP A 313 17.38 6.00 8.44
N VAL A 314 16.60 6.10 7.37
CA VAL A 314 16.42 5.03 6.38
C VAL A 314 16.72 5.53 4.96
N SER A 315 17.75 6.38 4.81
CA SER A 315 18.19 6.97 3.52
C SER A 315 18.45 5.96 2.39
N GLU A 316 18.73 4.70 2.72
CA GLU A 316 18.90 3.62 1.74
C GLU A 316 17.60 2.89 1.38
N SER A 317 16.48 3.18 2.07
CA SER A 317 15.19 2.53 1.85
C SER A 317 14.28 3.33 0.92
N PHE A 318 13.45 2.62 0.16
CA PHE A 318 12.45 3.24 -0.70
C PHE A 318 11.22 2.37 -0.94
N ILE A 319 10.12 3.04 -1.27
CA ILE A 319 8.93 2.43 -1.85
C ILE A 319 8.62 3.20 -3.13
N ARG A 320 8.60 2.51 -4.27
CA ARG A 320 8.43 3.10 -5.59
C ARG A 320 7.46 2.35 -6.48
N SER A 321 6.76 3.07 -7.35
CA SER A 321 5.87 2.50 -8.38
C SER A 321 4.86 1.45 -7.89
N SER A 322 4.56 1.48 -6.59
CA SER A 322 3.80 0.46 -5.89
C SER A 322 2.39 0.95 -5.57
N VAL A 323 1.47 0.00 -5.41
CA VAL A 323 0.05 0.28 -5.17
C VAL A 323 -0.32 -0.21 -3.78
N ILE A 324 -0.94 0.63 -2.96
CA ILE A 324 -1.60 0.19 -1.73
C ILE A 324 -3.09 0.43 -1.93
N ARG A 325 -3.87 -0.65 -1.92
CA ARG A 325 -5.31 -0.57 -2.13
C ARG A 325 -6.13 -1.44 -1.20
N GLN A 326 -7.41 -1.11 -1.07
CA GLN A 326 -8.33 -1.82 -0.17
C GLN A 326 -7.73 -1.89 1.24
N SER A 327 -7.38 -0.72 1.77
CA SER A 327 -6.81 -0.60 3.10
C SER A 327 -7.92 -0.37 4.12
N PHE A 328 -8.02 -1.27 5.10
CA PHE A 328 -8.98 -1.18 6.20
C PHE A 328 -8.52 -0.23 7.32
N ASN A 329 -7.33 0.36 7.16
CA ASN A 329 -6.74 1.36 8.04
C ASN A 329 -6.09 2.45 7.17
N ARG A 330 -5.37 3.41 7.77
CA ARG A 330 -4.59 4.44 7.05
C ARG A 330 -3.62 3.79 6.05
N GLY A 331 -3.03 4.56 5.14
CA GLY A 331 -2.09 4.07 4.12
C GLY A 331 -0.67 3.83 4.65
N LEU A 332 0.29 4.65 4.22
CA LEU A 332 1.70 4.52 4.60
C LEU A 332 2.00 5.35 5.85
N ALA A 333 2.44 4.68 6.92
CA ALA A 333 2.69 5.29 8.21
C ALA A 333 4.20 5.46 8.48
N LEU A 334 4.62 6.70 8.72
CA LEU A 334 5.97 7.01 9.21
C LEU A 334 5.90 7.49 10.66
N LYS A 335 6.67 6.84 11.53
CA LYS A 335 6.77 7.19 12.95
C LYS A 335 8.23 7.19 13.38
N GLY A 336 8.77 8.35 13.76
CA GLY A 336 10.19 8.48 14.12
C GLY A 336 11.13 7.96 13.03
N THR A 337 10.85 8.31 11.77
CA THR A 337 11.55 7.84 10.57
C THR A 337 11.92 9.02 9.69
N ASP A 338 13.18 9.04 9.24
CA ASP A 338 13.77 10.12 8.44
C ASP A 338 14.33 9.59 7.13
N ASN A 339 14.45 10.49 6.14
CA ASN A 339 15.13 10.23 4.85
C ASN A 339 14.53 9.11 4.00
N LEU A 340 13.29 8.66 4.23
CA LEU A 340 12.65 7.66 3.39
C LEU A 340 12.30 8.24 2.00
N SER A 341 12.57 7.49 0.94
CA SER A 341 12.13 7.83 -0.42
C SER A 341 10.81 7.12 -0.79
N VAL A 342 9.74 7.88 -0.98
CA VAL A 342 8.42 7.42 -1.39
C VAL A 342 8.06 8.09 -2.71
N LYS A 343 8.21 7.38 -3.84
CA LYS A 343 8.02 7.97 -5.18
C LYS A 343 7.09 7.17 -6.08
N ASP A 344 6.29 7.83 -6.91
CA ASP A 344 5.48 7.19 -7.96
C ASP A 344 4.48 6.14 -7.43
N ASN A 345 4.11 6.19 -6.14
CA ASN A 345 3.20 5.22 -5.56
C ASN A 345 1.74 5.67 -5.69
N VAL A 346 0.84 4.69 -5.69
CA VAL A 346 -0.60 4.92 -5.74
C VAL A 346 -1.25 4.38 -4.46
N LEU A 347 -2.01 5.21 -3.77
CA LEU A 347 -3.00 4.78 -2.77
C LEU A 347 -4.39 4.83 -3.39
N TYR A 348 -5.16 3.76 -3.25
CA TYR A 348 -6.53 3.70 -3.78
C TYR A 348 -7.46 2.96 -2.81
N ASP A 349 -8.61 3.53 -2.47
CA ASP A 349 -9.56 2.90 -1.54
C ASP A 349 -8.94 2.66 -0.14
N VAL A 350 -8.62 3.76 0.55
CA VAL A 350 -7.94 3.75 1.87
C VAL A 350 -8.84 4.38 2.94
N ASN A 351 -9.03 3.70 4.08
CA ASN A 351 -9.76 4.22 5.23
C ASN A 351 -8.86 5.12 6.11
N GLY A 352 -9.34 6.29 6.53
CA GLY A 352 -8.55 7.27 7.29
C GLY A 352 -7.58 8.04 6.38
N HIS A 353 -6.39 8.38 6.88
CA HIS A 353 -5.39 9.12 6.08
C HIS A 353 -4.61 8.23 5.10
N GLY A 354 -4.14 8.82 3.99
CA GLY A 354 -3.28 8.17 2.99
C GLY A 354 -1.83 8.04 3.47
N PHE A 355 -0.96 8.92 2.99
CA PHE A 355 0.42 9.05 3.46
C PHE A 355 0.46 9.90 4.72
N PHE A 356 1.14 9.45 5.78
CA PHE A 356 1.16 10.25 7.00
C PHE A 356 2.40 10.06 7.88
N THR A 357 2.73 11.14 8.60
CA THR A 357 3.67 11.13 9.72
C THR A 357 2.91 11.24 11.05
N GLN A 358 3.47 10.74 12.16
CA GLN A 358 2.69 10.56 13.41
C GLN A 358 3.06 11.53 14.52
N ASP A 359 4.33 11.54 14.92
CA ASP A 359 4.72 12.13 16.20
C ASP A 359 5.37 13.52 16.03
N GLY A 360 5.71 13.90 14.79
CA GLY A 360 6.24 15.22 14.46
C GLY A 360 7.76 15.31 14.58
N ASP A 361 8.45 14.18 14.61
CA ASP A 361 9.91 14.05 14.60
C ASP A 361 10.41 13.22 13.39
N GLU A 362 9.59 13.19 12.33
CA GLU A 362 9.88 12.59 11.04
C GLU A 362 10.30 13.68 10.04
N GLU A 363 11.58 13.70 9.65
CA GLU A 363 12.14 14.76 8.81
C GLU A 363 12.79 14.22 7.53
N ASN A 364 12.91 15.09 6.53
CA ASN A 364 13.62 14.84 5.27
C ASN A 364 13.11 13.62 4.48
N ASN A 365 11.91 13.13 4.79
CA ASN A 365 11.26 12.13 3.94
C ASN A 365 10.83 12.79 2.63
N ILE A 366 11.00 12.07 1.53
CA ILE A 366 10.69 12.54 0.18
C ILE A 366 9.42 11.85 -0.29
N PHE A 367 8.38 12.64 -0.53
CA PHE A 367 7.16 12.22 -1.20
C PHE A 367 7.11 12.89 -2.57
N GLU A 368 7.38 12.13 -3.63
CA GLU A 368 7.48 12.64 -4.99
C GLU A 368 6.53 11.90 -5.93
N ASN A 369 5.75 12.62 -6.71
CA ASN A 369 4.89 12.05 -7.76
C ASN A 369 3.96 10.91 -7.26
N ASN A 370 3.53 10.95 -6.00
CA ASN A 370 2.60 9.97 -5.48
C ASN A 370 1.15 10.40 -5.71
N LEU A 371 0.29 9.41 -5.93
CA LEU A 371 -1.12 9.58 -6.17
C LEU A 371 -1.92 8.97 -5.01
N ALA A 372 -2.87 9.72 -4.45
CA ALA A 372 -3.81 9.24 -3.45
C ALA A 372 -5.24 9.44 -3.94
N VAL A 373 -5.98 8.35 -4.14
CA VAL A 373 -7.33 8.35 -4.71
C VAL A 373 -8.29 7.66 -3.76
N MET A 374 -9.50 8.20 -3.59
CA MET A 374 -10.56 7.57 -2.79
C MET A 374 -10.12 7.35 -1.34
N ILE A 375 -9.83 8.47 -0.65
CA ILE A 375 -9.43 8.49 0.75
C ILE A 375 -10.68 8.71 1.61
N LYS A 376 -11.02 7.72 2.42
CA LYS A 376 -12.35 7.58 3.03
C LYS A 376 -12.34 7.92 4.50
N GLN A 377 -13.44 8.48 4.98
CA GLN A 377 -13.68 8.66 6.40
C GLN A 377 -13.64 7.30 7.10
N SER A 378 -13.15 7.26 8.34
CA SER A 378 -13.16 6.04 9.14
C SER A 378 -13.54 6.35 10.58
N VAL A 379 -14.59 5.68 11.06
CA VAL A 379 -15.00 5.71 12.48
C VAL A 379 -14.25 4.67 13.34
N SER A 380 -13.43 3.83 12.70
CA SER A 380 -12.81 2.67 13.34
C SER A 380 -11.42 2.94 13.95
N LEU A 381 -10.91 4.17 13.81
CA LEU A 381 -9.53 4.55 14.12
C LEU A 381 -9.47 5.70 15.15
N GLN A 382 -8.83 6.82 14.81
CA GLN A 382 -8.72 8.01 15.65
C GLN A 382 -9.76 9.06 15.25
N ALA A 383 -9.99 10.05 16.11
CA ALA A 383 -10.96 11.10 15.86
C ALA A 383 -10.63 11.96 14.62
N ASP A 384 -9.34 12.10 14.26
CA ASP A 384 -8.93 12.80 13.04
C ASP A 384 -9.18 11.99 11.76
N ASP A 385 -9.38 10.66 11.85
CA ASP A 385 -9.81 9.84 10.70
C ASP A 385 -11.26 10.09 10.28
N LEU A 386 -12.02 10.89 11.06
CA LEU A 386 -13.29 11.46 10.63
C LEU A 386 -13.11 12.58 9.59
N MET A 387 -11.89 13.12 9.49
CA MET A 387 -11.50 14.21 8.60
C MET A 387 -10.24 13.78 7.83
N PRO A 388 -10.35 12.74 6.98
CA PRO A 388 -9.19 12.11 6.38
C PRO A 388 -8.47 13.01 5.37
N SER A 389 -7.23 12.69 5.05
CA SER A 389 -6.48 13.40 4.02
C SER A 389 -5.56 12.49 3.24
N GLY A 390 -5.31 12.81 1.97
CA GLY A 390 -4.33 12.09 1.16
C GLY A 390 -2.94 12.16 1.77
N PHE A 391 -2.58 13.33 2.31
CA PHE A 391 -1.36 13.54 3.09
C PHE A 391 -1.69 14.15 4.45
N LEU A 392 -1.25 13.52 5.54
CA LEU A 392 -1.29 14.09 6.90
C LEU A 392 0.13 14.24 7.42
N LEU A 393 0.59 15.48 7.56
CA LEU A 393 1.96 15.78 7.98
C LEU A 393 1.96 16.43 9.35
N ARG A 394 2.75 15.83 10.25
CA ARG A 394 2.98 16.31 11.62
C ARG A 394 4.28 17.08 11.75
N HIS A 395 5.14 17.05 10.73
CA HIS A 395 6.37 17.82 10.65
C HIS A 395 6.54 18.50 9.28
N PRO A 396 6.86 19.81 9.23
CA PRO A 396 6.94 20.55 7.96
C PRO A 396 8.26 20.35 7.21
N GLY A 397 9.25 19.69 7.83
CA GLY A 397 10.56 19.39 7.24
C GLY A 397 10.58 18.20 6.29
N ASN A 398 9.46 17.85 5.63
CA ASN A 398 9.39 16.77 4.64
C ASN A 398 9.19 17.37 3.25
N LEU A 399 9.76 16.73 2.22
CA LEU A 399 9.75 17.23 0.84
C LEU A 399 8.55 16.62 0.11
N LEU A 400 7.64 17.48 -0.34
CA LEU A 400 6.47 17.10 -1.13
C LEU A 400 6.53 17.75 -2.51
N GLU A 401 6.70 16.93 -3.54
CA GLU A 401 6.79 17.39 -4.92
C GLU A 401 5.90 16.59 -5.86
N GLY A 402 5.09 17.27 -6.68
CA GLY A 402 4.30 16.64 -7.75
C GLY A 402 3.24 15.63 -7.28
N ASN A 403 2.85 15.62 -6.00
CA ASN A 403 1.86 14.67 -5.50
C ASN A 403 0.44 15.09 -5.87
N LEU A 404 -0.43 14.12 -6.13
CA LEU A 404 -1.81 14.35 -6.51
C LEU A 404 -2.77 13.64 -5.53
N VAL A 405 -3.81 14.35 -5.09
CA VAL A 405 -4.91 13.77 -4.29
C VAL A 405 -6.23 13.96 -5.02
N VAL A 406 -7.01 12.88 -5.17
CA VAL A 406 -8.32 12.90 -5.85
C VAL A 406 -9.35 12.16 -5.01
N GLY A 407 -10.53 12.74 -4.78
CA GLY A 407 -11.61 12.00 -4.12
C GLY A 407 -11.33 11.72 -2.64
N SER A 408 -10.82 12.71 -1.89
CA SER A 408 -10.66 12.60 -0.44
C SER A 408 -11.92 13.10 0.28
N GLU A 409 -12.47 12.34 1.21
CA GLU A 409 -13.70 12.70 1.93
C GLU A 409 -13.56 13.92 2.87
N TYR A 410 -12.34 14.46 3.02
CA TYR A 410 -12.11 15.76 3.67
C TYR A 410 -11.02 16.58 2.97
N GLY A 411 -9.73 16.31 3.23
CA GLY A 411 -8.63 17.17 2.76
C GLY A 411 -7.68 16.51 1.75
N GLY A 412 -7.00 17.31 0.94
CA GLY A 412 -5.87 16.84 0.14
C GLY A 412 -4.61 16.68 0.98
N PHE A 413 -4.05 17.83 1.41
CA PHE A 413 -2.84 17.93 2.22
C PHE A 413 -3.16 18.62 3.55
N TRP A 414 -2.84 17.96 4.66
CA TRP A 414 -3.12 18.47 6.00
C TRP A 414 -1.84 18.57 6.83
N TYR A 415 -1.34 19.79 7.04
CA TYR A 415 -0.29 20.07 8.02
C TYR A 415 -0.91 20.25 9.41
N ASN A 416 -1.03 19.16 10.17
CA ASN A 416 -1.55 19.17 11.53
C ASN A 416 -0.41 19.20 12.56
N LEU A 417 0.31 20.33 12.57
CA LEU A 417 1.56 20.46 13.32
C LEU A 417 1.32 20.51 14.84
N PRO A 418 1.88 19.58 15.62
CA PRO A 418 1.75 19.60 17.08
C PRO A 418 2.67 20.69 17.68
N ALA A 419 2.32 21.20 18.87
CA ALA A 419 3.10 22.24 19.55
C ALA A 419 4.43 21.72 20.12
N ARG A 420 4.50 20.41 20.34
CA ARG A 420 5.68 19.62 20.72
C ARG A 420 5.53 18.27 20.04
N THR A 421 6.63 17.59 19.78
CA THR A 421 6.59 16.19 19.38
C THR A 421 5.78 15.36 20.37
N GLY A 422 4.96 14.46 19.83
CA GLY A 422 3.97 13.69 20.58
C GLY A 422 4.43 12.28 20.94
N GLY A 423 3.59 11.58 21.69
CA GLY A 423 3.61 10.12 21.78
C GLY A 423 4.96 9.51 22.20
N THR A 424 5.54 8.71 21.31
CA THR A 424 6.81 8.01 21.53
C THR A 424 7.90 8.54 20.60
N ALA A 425 7.84 9.82 20.23
CA ALA A 425 8.87 10.50 19.44
C ALA A 425 10.28 10.21 20.00
N ARG A 426 11.26 10.06 19.11
CA ARG A 426 12.69 9.93 19.47
C ARG A 426 13.20 11.19 20.16
N THR A 427 12.65 12.35 19.80
CA THR A 427 13.01 13.64 20.40
C THR A 427 11.78 14.33 20.99
N SER A 428 11.90 14.91 22.18
CA SER A 428 10.81 15.61 22.88
C SER A 428 10.93 17.14 22.85
N HIS A 429 11.97 17.67 22.19
CA HIS A 429 12.34 19.09 22.24
C HIS A 429 12.08 19.86 20.93
N VAL A 430 11.69 19.16 19.86
CA VAL A 430 11.35 19.80 18.59
C VAL A 430 9.94 20.38 18.67
N CYS A 431 9.78 21.59 18.15
CA CYS A 431 8.50 22.27 18.01
C CYS A 431 8.17 22.39 16.53
N PRO A 432 7.42 21.43 15.95
CA PRO A 432 7.16 21.40 14.51
C PRO A 432 6.55 22.71 13.97
N ARG A 433 5.73 23.40 14.77
CA ARG A 433 5.15 24.71 14.42
C ARG A 433 6.16 25.85 14.20
N LYS A 434 7.40 25.69 14.65
CA LYS A 434 8.47 26.71 14.50
C LYS A 434 9.49 26.33 13.43
N VAL A 435 9.36 25.15 12.85
CA VAL A 435 10.25 24.69 11.77
C VAL A 435 9.74 25.28 10.45
N PRO A 436 10.62 25.89 9.62
CA PRO A 436 10.23 26.34 8.29
C PRO A 436 9.68 25.19 7.44
N LEU A 437 8.73 25.50 6.56
CA LEU A 437 8.29 24.55 5.56
C LEU A 437 9.45 24.20 4.62
N ALA A 438 9.68 22.92 4.39
CA ALA A 438 10.60 22.43 3.36
C ALA A 438 9.94 22.57 1.97
N THR A 439 10.21 21.65 1.03
CA THR A 439 9.61 21.72 -0.31
C THR A 439 8.13 21.35 -0.29
N PHE A 440 7.30 22.21 -0.85
CA PHE A 440 5.92 21.92 -1.23
C PHE A 440 5.66 22.52 -2.62
N GLN A 441 5.90 21.75 -3.68
CA GLN A 441 5.89 22.23 -5.06
C GLN A 441 5.12 21.29 -5.99
N GLY A 442 4.32 21.83 -6.91
CA GLY A 442 3.61 21.04 -7.92
C GLY A 442 2.57 20.07 -7.37
N ASN A 443 2.25 20.13 -6.08
CA ASN A 443 1.23 19.29 -5.47
C ASN A 443 -0.17 19.80 -5.82
N ALA A 444 -1.09 18.90 -6.12
CA ALA A 444 -2.48 19.23 -6.46
C ALA A 444 -3.47 18.36 -5.69
N ALA A 445 -4.64 18.92 -5.40
CA ALA A 445 -5.75 18.16 -4.85
C ALA A 445 -7.05 18.65 -5.48
N TYR A 446 -7.91 17.72 -5.90
CA TYR A 446 -9.26 18.04 -6.40
C TYR A 446 -10.27 16.98 -5.99
N SER A 447 -11.56 17.32 -6.09
CA SER A 447 -12.66 16.48 -5.60
C SER A 447 -12.46 16.07 -4.12
N CYS A 448 -12.04 17.02 -3.27
CA CYS A 448 -11.89 16.82 -1.82
C CYS A 448 -13.05 17.52 -1.08
N TYR A 449 -13.62 16.88 -0.06
CA TYR A 449 -14.95 17.23 0.48
C TYR A 449 -14.98 17.74 1.94
N GLY A 450 -14.00 18.58 2.30
CA GLY A 450 -13.77 19.04 3.68
C GLY A 450 -14.05 20.51 3.96
#